data_AF-M1BD40-F1
#
_entry.id   AF-M1BD40-F1
#
_cell.length_a   1.000
_cell.length_b   1.000
_cell.length_c   1.000
_cell.angle_alpha   90.00
_cell.angle_beta   90.00
_cell.angle_gamma   90.00
#
_symmetry.space_group_name_H-M   'P 1'
#
loop_
_entity.id
_entity.type
_entity.pdbx_description
1 polymer ?
#
loop_
_entity_poly.entity_id
_entity_poly.type
_entity_poly.pdbx_seq_one_letter_code
_entity_poly.pdbx_strand_id
1 'polypeptide(L)' 'MALDNVGMWNIRSENWSRRYLGQQFYLRVYSPANSWRDELPIPKNAILCGKARGHRTRPL' A
#
# COMPACT_ATOMS: atom_id res chain seq x y z
N MET A 1 -18.60 8.75 -4.69
CA MET A 1 -17.18 9.14 -4.83
C MET A 1 -16.43 7.98 -5.46
N ALA A 2 -15.58 8.24 -6.44
CA ALA A 2 -14.80 7.21 -7.13
C ALA A 2 -13.43 7.02 -6.44
N LEU A 3 -12.89 5.81 -6.49
CA LEU A 3 -11.52 5.50 -6.06
C LEU A 3 -10.60 5.68 -7.27
N ASP A 4 -9.93 6.82 -7.36
CA ASP A 4 -9.08 7.20 -8.51
C ASP A 4 -7.57 7.06 -8.24
N ASN A 5 -7.17 6.84 -6.99
CA ASN A 5 -5.77 6.68 -6.59
C ASN A 5 -5.42 5.20 -6.33
N VAL A 6 -4.71 4.61 -7.29
CA VAL A 6 -4.31 3.20 -7.29
C VAL A 6 -3.22 2.95 -6.25
N GLY A 7 -3.40 1.90 -5.45
CA GLY A 7 -2.43 1.60 -4.40
C GLY A 7 -3.00 0.81 -3.23
N MET A 8 -2.17 0.64 -2.21
CA MET A 8 -2.58 0.10 -0.90
C MET A 8 -2.81 1.24 0.09
N TRP A 9 -4.01 1.28 0.66
CA TRP A 9 -4.45 2.33 1.58
C TRP A 9 -4.72 1.73 2.95
N ASN A 10 -4.14 2.30 3.99
CA ASN A 10 -4.49 1.95 5.38
C ASN A 10 -5.62 2.87 5.85
N ILE A 11 -6.78 2.29 6.12
CA ILE A 11 -7.92 2.98 6.69
C ILE A 11 -8.03 2.57 8.16
N ARG A 12 -8.03 3.54 9.06
CA ARG A 12 -7.97 3.31 10.50
C ARG A 12 -8.77 4.36 11.26
N SER A 13 -9.22 4.00 12.46
CA SER A 13 -9.82 4.97 13.37
C SER A 13 -8.81 6.06 13.75
N GLU A 14 -9.25 7.31 13.79
CA GLU A 14 -8.48 8.42 14.37
C GLU A 14 -8.52 8.39 15.91
N ASN A 15 -9.51 7.71 16.49
CA ASN A 15 -9.52 7.44 17.92
C ASN A 15 -8.40 6.44 18.27
N TRP A 16 -7.45 6.89 19.08
CA TRP A 16 -6.25 6.13 19.40
C TRP A 16 -6.54 4.77 20.04
N SER A 17 -7.48 4.70 20.98
CA SER A 17 -7.83 3.47 21.68
C SER A 17 -8.37 2.42 20.71
N ARG A 18 -9.20 2.84 19.74
CA ARG A 18 -9.75 1.94 18.72
C ARG A 18 -8.68 1.51 17.72
N ARG A 19 -7.78 2.41 17.32
CA ARG A 19 -6.63 2.08 16.46
C ARG A 19 -5.70 1.07 17.12
N TYR A 20 -5.37 1.25 18.41
CA TYR A 20 -4.53 0.34 19.18
C TYR A 20 -5.14 -1.06 19.29
N LEU A 21 -6.45 -1.13 19.51
CA LEU A 21 -7.20 -2.39 19.54
C LEU A 21 -7.46 -2.98 18.14
N GLY A 22 -6.92 -2.38 17.08
CA GLY A 22 -6.92 -2.95 15.73
C GLY A 22 -8.11 -2.58 14.84
N GLN A 23 -8.87 -1.53 15.16
CA GLN A 23 -9.91 -1.02 14.26
C GLN A 23 -9.29 -0.32 13.04
N GLN A 24 -8.85 -1.14 12.09
CA GLN A 24 -8.23 -0.74 10.84
C GLN A 24 -8.40 -1.86 9.80
N PHE A 25 -8.34 -1.49 8.52
CA PHE A 25 -8.23 -2.44 7.42
C PHE A 25 -7.39 -1.83 6.29
N TYR A 26 -6.93 -2.68 5.39
CA TYR A 26 -6.23 -2.25 4.19
C TYR A 26 -7.14 -2.36 2.98
N LEU A 27 -7.15 -1.33 2.14
CA LEU A 27 -7.88 -1.29 0.88
C LEU A 27 -6.87 -1.30 -0.28
N ARG A 28 -7.08 -2.20 -1.24
CA ARG A 28 -6.36 -2.19 -2.52
C ARG A 28 -7.24 -1.52 -3.57
N VAL A 29 -6.80 -0.38 -4.09
CA VAL A 29 -7.36 0.19 -5.32
C VAL A 29 -6.54 -0.38 -6.47
N TYR A 30 -7.21 -1.07 -7.40
CA TYR A 30 -6.58 -1.82 -8.48
C TYR A 30 -6.83 -1.18 -9.84
N SER A 31 -5.81 -1.15 -10.70
CA SER A 31 -5.92 -0.78 -12.12
C SER A 31 -5.36 -1.91 -12.98
N PRO A 32 -6.09 -2.38 -14.01
CA PRO A 32 -5.59 -3.41 -14.92
C PRO A 32 -4.43 -2.92 -15.79
N ALA A 33 -4.26 -1.60 -15.95
CA ALA A 33 -3.22 -1.02 -16.81
C ALA A 33 -1.80 -1.16 -16.22
N ASN A 34 -1.67 -1.32 -14.88
CA ASN A 34 -0.38 -1.44 -14.17
C ASN A 34 0.67 -0.36 -14.57
N SER A 35 0.18 0.85 -14.88
CA SER A 35 0.98 1.98 -15.37
C SER A 35 1.76 2.68 -14.26
N TRP A 36 2.90 3.29 -14.60
CA TRP A 36 3.69 4.12 -13.67
C TRP A 36 2.97 5.42 -13.31
N ARG A 37 2.03 5.85 -14.15
CA ARG A 37 1.16 7.00 -13.88
C ARG A 37 0.17 6.71 -12.76
N ASP A 38 -0.25 5.46 -12.65
CA ASP A 38 -1.29 5.03 -11.72
C ASP A 38 -0.68 4.62 -10.37
N GLU A 39 0.39 3.82 -10.39
CA GLU A 39 1.10 3.39 -9.19
C GLU A 39 2.61 3.31 -9.42
N LEU A 40 3.36 4.04 -8.59
CA LEU A 40 4.81 4.03 -8.59
C LEU A 40 5.35 2.68 -8.07
N PRO A 41 6.45 2.16 -8.63
CA PRO A 41 7.06 0.95 -8.10
C PRO A 41 7.65 1.19 -6.70
N ILE A 42 7.73 0.12 -5.90
CA ILE A 42 8.34 0.16 -4.58
C ILE A 42 9.79 0.62 -4.72
N PRO A 43 10.24 1.64 -3.95
CA PRO A 43 11.57 2.21 -4.08
C PRO A 43 12.67 1.21 -3.65
N LYS A 44 13.86 1.34 -4.23
CA LYS A 44 14.99 0.42 -3.98
C LYS A 44 15.49 0.39 -2.53
N ASN A 45 15.25 1.47 -1.78
CA ASN A 45 15.64 1.61 -0.37
C ASN A 45 14.50 1.21 0.60
N ALA A 46 13.42 0.60 0.13
CA ALA A 46 12.37 0.09 0.99
C ALA A 46 12.92 -0.96 1.97
N ILE A 47 12.54 -0.84 3.25
CA ILE A 47 12.89 -1.82 4.27
C ILE A 47 11.99 -3.05 4.08
N LEU A 48 12.59 -4.21 3.79
CA LEU A 48 11.88 -5.46 3.57
C LEU A 48 11.90 -6.33 4.83
N CYS A 49 10.76 -6.91 5.19
CA CYS A 49 10.61 -7.77 6.36
C CYS A 49 10.42 -9.24 5.96
N GLY A 50 10.91 -10.17 6.78
CA GLY A 50 10.65 -11.61 6.68
C GLY A 50 10.74 -12.16 5.25
N LYS A 51 9.62 -12.73 4.77
CA LYS A 51 9.50 -13.35 3.43
C LYS A 51 9.67 -12.37 2.28
N ALA A 52 9.47 -11.06 2.49
CA ALA A 52 9.66 -10.06 1.43
C ALA A 52 11.15 -9.80 1.14
N ARG A 53 12.06 -10.17 2.06
CA ARG A 53 13.50 -9.94 1.87
C ARG A 53 14.02 -10.73 0.66
N GLY A 54 14.67 -10.02 -0.27
CA GLY A 54 15.22 -10.59 -1.50
C GLY A 54 14.30 -10.49 -2.72
N HIS A 55 13.03 -10.10 -2.53
CA HIS A 55 12.16 -9.77 -3.66
C HIS A 55 12.60 -8.47 -4.32
N ARG A 56 12.67 -8.47 -5.65
CA ARG A 56 12.94 -7.28 -6.45
C ARG A 56 11.62 -6.74 -6.99
N THR A 57 11.45 -5.43 -6.89
CA THR A 57 10.34 -4.71 -7.50
C THR A 57 10.76 -4.18 -8.87
N ARG A 58 9.78 -3.74 -9.67
CA ARG A 58 10.03 -3.15 -10.99
C ARG A 58 11.04 -1.99 -10.83
N PRO A 59 12.10 -1.94 -11.65
CA PRO A 59 13.05 -0.83 -11.59
C PRO A 59 12.33 0.50 -11.86
N LEU A 60 12.69 1.52 -11.07
CA LEU A 60 12.49 2.92 -11.42
C LEU A 60 13.37 3.27 -12.62
#